data_AF-S3JI30-F1
#
_entry.id   AF-S3JI30-F1
#
_cell.length_a   1.000
_cell.length_b   1.000
_cell.length_c   1.000
_cell.angle_alpha   90.00
_cell.angle_beta   90.00
_cell.angle_gamma   90.00
#
_symmetry.space_group_name_H-M   'P 1'
#
loop_
_entity.id
_entity.type
_entity.pdbx_description
1 polymer ?
#
loop_
_entity_poly.entity_id
_entity_poly.type
_entity_poly.pdbx_seq_one_letter_code
_entity_poly.pdbx_strand_id
1 'polypeptide(L)'
;MEKWAAQELQYADLVDTRRKKRYTTLGVSAQGIPLGLINQYVWAREEKNLGIAKQRKKRETEEKESQRWLDSLSETQQQIPEEIQVVTIGDCEADIFDLFAQSRSPNSHLLIRGTHNRKVNYLEDKQKSGHPEPKYLHQSIREVKACGSLDVQVKRNPNHEARLAKLTVRFASFEIQVPKHHSKANPRQPVKLQVILAEEENPPIAELILSVGSS
;
A
#
# COMPACT_ATOMS: atom_id res chain seq x y z
N MET A 1 37.80 -3.15 -15.19
CA MET A 1 37.27 -2.08 -14.33
C MET A 1 35.93 -1.65 -14.88
N GLU A 2 34.88 -2.16 -14.25
CA GLU A 2 33.48 -1.93 -14.57
C GLU A 2 33.11 -0.45 -14.41
N LYS A 3 32.38 0.09 -15.39
CA LYS A 3 31.66 1.35 -15.24
C LYS A 3 30.18 1.07 -15.48
N TRP A 4 29.43 0.97 -14.40
CA TRP A 4 27.98 0.95 -14.42
C TRP A 4 27.49 2.40 -14.62
N ALA A 5 26.81 2.66 -15.73
CA ALA A 5 26.02 3.87 -15.93
C ALA A 5 24.57 3.55 -15.58
N ALA A 6 24.12 3.97 -14.39
CA ALA A 6 22.70 4.02 -14.06
C ALA A 6 22.15 5.32 -14.64
N GLN A 7 21.44 5.23 -15.77
CA GLN A 7 20.70 6.33 -16.35
C GLN A 7 19.22 6.20 -15.98
N GLU A 8 18.65 7.32 -15.56
CA GLU A 8 17.33 7.51 -14.97
C GLU A 8 16.20 6.83 -15.75
N LEU A 9 15.40 6.00 -15.06
CA LEU A 9 14.15 5.47 -15.58
C LEU A 9 13.00 6.43 -15.26
N GLN A 10 12.91 7.51 -16.03
CA GLN A 10 11.70 8.33 -16.10
C GLN A 10 10.67 7.69 -17.07
N TYR A 11 9.43 7.59 -16.60
CA TYR A 11 8.17 7.37 -17.34
C TYR A 11 8.15 6.40 -18.54
N ALA A 12 7.69 5.16 -18.27
CA ALA A 12 7.49 4.11 -19.26
C ALA A 12 6.10 4.16 -19.94
N ASP A 13 5.79 5.25 -20.63
CA ASP A 13 4.62 5.35 -21.53
C ASP A 13 5.02 5.48 -23.01
N LEU A 14 6.25 5.12 -23.37
CA LEU A 14 6.69 5.07 -24.77
C LEU A 14 6.92 3.63 -25.25
N VAL A 15 6.17 3.32 -26.30
CA VAL A 15 6.23 2.24 -27.30
C VAL A 15 7.60 1.56 -27.43
N ASP A 16 7.93 0.67 -26.48
CA ASP A 16 8.92 -0.40 -26.69
C ASP A 16 8.36 -1.72 -26.16
N THR A 17 7.78 -2.47 -27.08
CA THR A 17 7.19 -3.78 -26.90
C THR A 17 8.29 -4.80 -26.68
N ARG A 18 8.70 -5.02 -25.42
CA ARG A 18 9.26 -6.29 -24.87
C ARG A 18 9.76 -6.25 -23.42
N ARG A 19 9.48 -5.22 -22.62
CA ARG A 19 9.87 -5.26 -21.18
C ARG A 19 9.04 -6.28 -20.41
N LYS A 20 9.70 -7.40 -20.07
CA LYS A 20 9.17 -8.35 -19.08
C LYS A 20 9.11 -7.65 -17.73
N LYS A 21 7.95 -7.73 -17.10
CA LYS A 21 7.72 -7.34 -15.71
C LYS A 21 8.02 -8.52 -14.81
N ARG A 22 8.40 -8.21 -13.58
CA ARG A 22 8.65 -9.20 -12.54
C ARG A 22 8.03 -8.74 -11.23
N TYR A 23 7.37 -9.68 -10.56
CA TYR A 23 6.92 -9.54 -9.19
C TYR A 23 7.54 -10.68 -8.39
N THR A 24 7.95 -10.42 -7.16
CA THR A 24 8.67 -11.39 -6.36
C THR A 24 8.24 -11.26 -4.91
N THR A 25 7.89 -12.39 -4.30
CA THR A 25 7.64 -12.48 -2.86
C THR A 25 8.90 -13.05 -2.21
N LEU A 26 9.58 -12.23 -1.40
CA LEU A 26 10.78 -12.60 -0.67
C LEU A 26 10.44 -12.85 0.79
N GLY A 27 10.77 -14.04 1.30
CA GLY A 27 10.70 -14.35 2.71
C GLY A 27 11.89 -13.75 3.46
N VAL A 28 11.62 -13.08 4.58
CA VAL A 28 12.64 -12.51 5.47
C VAL A 28 12.23 -12.76 6.92
N SER A 29 13.17 -13.15 7.77
CA SER A 29 12.91 -13.30 9.21
C SER A 29 12.71 -11.94 9.89
N ALA A 30 12.15 -11.94 11.11
CA ALA A 30 12.01 -10.72 11.90
C ALA A 30 13.37 -10.04 12.23
N GLN A 31 14.48 -10.78 12.14
CA GLN A 31 15.84 -10.26 12.33
C GLN A 31 16.45 -9.71 11.04
N GLY A 32 15.71 -9.71 9.92
CA GLY A 32 16.19 -9.24 8.62
C GLY A 32 16.98 -10.27 7.82
N ILE A 33 16.90 -11.55 8.18
CA ILE A 33 17.63 -12.62 7.46
C ILE A 33 16.79 -13.07 6.26
N PRO A 34 17.31 -13.02 5.02
CA PRO A 34 16.60 -13.54 3.86
C PRO A 34 16.42 -15.06 3.97
N LEU A 35 15.18 -15.52 3.85
CA LEU A 35 14.80 -16.95 3.92
C LEU A 35 14.65 -17.59 2.54
N GLY A 36 14.56 -16.78 1.48
CA GLY A 36 14.43 -17.24 0.10
C GLY A 36 13.19 -16.70 -0.60
N LEU A 37 12.99 -17.10 -1.85
CA LEU A 37 11.82 -16.71 -2.64
C LEU A 37 10.65 -17.64 -2.33
N ILE A 38 9.48 -17.06 -2.06
CA ILE A 38 8.22 -17.79 -1.93
C ILE A 38 7.61 -18.01 -3.32
N ASN A 39 7.61 -16.96 -4.14
CA ASN A 39 7.19 -17.04 -5.53
C ASN A 39 7.81 -15.91 -6.39
N GLN A 40 7.69 -16.08 -7.70
CA GLN A 40 8.07 -15.07 -8.68
C GLN A 40 7.21 -15.20 -9.93
N TYR A 41 6.58 -14.10 -10.32
CA TYR A 41 5.86 -14.01 -11.58
C TYR A 41 6.66 -13.18 -12.57
N VAL A 42 6.71 -13.64 -13.82
CA VAL A 42 7.32 -12.93 -14.94
C VAL A 42 6.32 -12.89 -16.08
N TRP A 43 5.97 -11.68 -16.55
CA TRP A 43 4.99 -11.51 -17.62
C TRP A 43 5.33 -10.35 -18.54
N ALA A 44 4.70 -10.29 -19.70
CA ALA A 44 4.74 -9.13 -20.59
C ALA A 44 3.30 -8.65 -20.84
N ARG A 45 3.12 -7.34 -21.05
CA ARG A 45 1.80 -6.81 -21.43
C ARG A 45 1.51 -7.17 -22.87
N GLU A 46 0.36 -7.80 -23.10
CA GLU A 46 -0.15 -8.00 -24.47
C GLU A 46 -0.53 -6.64 -25.09
N GLU A 47 -0.26 -6.48 -26.39
CA GLU A 47 -0.52 -5.21 -27.10
C GLU A 47 -1.98 -4.77 -27.04
N LYS A 48 -2.93 -5.72 -27.07
CA LYS A 48 -4.37 -5.45 -26.93
C LYS A 48 -4.77 -4.81 -25.59
N ASN A 49 -3.90 -4.90 -24.58
CA ASN A 49 -4.10 -4.32 -23.25
C ASN A 49 -3.39 -2.97 -23.08
N LEU A 50 -2.84 -2.38 -24.15
CA LEU A 50 -2.30 -1.02 -24.14
C LEU A 50 -3.47 -0.01 -24.22
N GLY A 51 -3.35 1.12 -23.52
CA GLY A 51 -4.34 2.21 -23.56
C GLY A 51 -5.65 2.00 -22.77
N ILE A 52 -5.91 0.81 -22.22
CA ILE A 52 -7.13 0.52 -21.43
C ILE A 52 -7.06 1.00 -19.97
N ALA A 53 -6.04 1.78 -19.59
CA ALA A 53 -5.88 2.31 -18.23
C ALA A 53 -7.12 3.10 -17.76
N LYS A 54 -7.78 3.83 -18.67
CA LYS A 54 -9.01 4.58 -18.39
C LYS A 54 -10.19 3.69 -17.96
N GLN A 55 -10.18 2.41 -18.35
CA GLN A 55 -11.22 1.43 -18.00
C GLN A 55 -10.89 0.63 -16.74
N ARG A 56 -9.72 0.83 -16.13
CA ARG A 56 -9.25 0.06 -14.96
C ARG A 56 -10.25 0.03 -13.80
N LYS A 57 -11.01 1.10 -13.57
CA LYS A 57 -12.02 1.15 -12.49
C LYS A 57 -13.27 0.28 -12.76
N LYS A 58 -13.54 -0.10 -14.01
CA LYS A 58 -14.71 -0.91 -14.38
C LYS A 58 -14.42 -2.42 -14.39
N ARG A 59 -13.14 -2.79 -14.28
CA ARG A 59 -12.66 -4.17 -14.35
C ARG A 59 -12.59 -4.76 -12.96
N GLU A 60 -12.85 -6.05 -12.84
CA GLU A 60 -12.56 -6.78 -11.60
C GLU A 60 -11.05 -6.89 -11.39
N THR A 61 -10.62 -7.06 -10.14
CA THR A 61 -9.19 -7.12 -9.81
C THR A 61 -8.49 -8.30 -10.46
N GLU A 62 -9.19 -9.42 -10.63
CA GLU A 62 -8.71 -10.63 -11.33
C GLU A 62 -8.22 -10.35 -12.75
N GLU A 63 -8.81 -9.37 -13.43
CA GLU A 63 -8.41 -9.02 -14.80
C GLU A 63 -7.17 -8.09 -14.85
N LYS A 64 -6.69 -7.61 -13.70
CA LYS A 64 -5.65 -6.58 -13.61
C LYS A 64 -4.32 -7.19 -13.18
N GLU A 65 -3.24 -6.50 -13.52
CA GLU A 65 -1.91 -6.84 -12.99
C GLU A 65 -1.86 -6.80 -11.45
N SER A 66 -2.77 -6.09 -10.79
CA SER A 66 -2.87 -6.07 -9.32
C SER A 66 -3.31 -7.40 -8.70
N GLN A 67 -3.89 -8.32 -9.49
CA GLN A 67 -4.28 -9.66 -9.01
C GLN A 67 -3.12 -10.43 -8.37
N ARG A 68 -1.90 -10.21 -8.87
CA ARG A 68 -0.68 -10.84 -8.36
C ARG A 68 -0.46 -10.67 -6.84
N TRP A 69 -0.97 -9.59 -6.24
CA TRP A 69 -0.90 -9.39 -4.79
C TRP A 69 -1.77 -10.41 -4.04
N LEU A 70 -2.96 -10.70 -4.58
CA LEU A 70 -3.89 -11.67 -4.00
C LEU A 70 -3.39 -13.10 -4.22
N ASP A 71 -2.88 -13.39 -5.41
CA ASP A 71 -2.30 -14.70 -5.74
C ASP A 71 -1.11 -15.00 -4.83
N SER A 72 -0.23 -14.01 -4.63
CA SER A 72 0.95 -14.17 -3.77
C SER A 72 0.59 -14.37 -2.31
N LEU A 73 -0.44 -13.68 -1.82
CA LEU A 73 -0.94 -13.89 -0.47
C LEU A 73 -1.50 -15.31 -0.30
N SER A 74 -2.28 -15.79 -1.27
CA SER A 74 -2.81 -17.16 -1.28
C SER A 74 -1.70 -18.21 -1.29
N GLU A 75 -0.72 -18.07 -2.19
CA GLU A 75 0.42 -18.99 -2.28
C GLU A 75 1.26 -18.98 -1.01
N THR A 76 1.49 -17.80 -0.41
CA THR A 76 2.22 -17.70 0.87
C THR A 76 1.49 -18.45 1.97
N GLN A 77 0.17 -18.32 2.08
CA GLN A 77 -0.63 -19.03 3.06
C GLN A 77 -0.65 -20.56 2.84
N GLN A 78 -0.54 -21.02 1.59
CA GLN A 78 -0.47 -22.45 1.28
C GLN A 78 0.90 -23.06 1.59
N GLN A 79 1.97 -22.28 1.40
CA GLN A 79 3.35 -22.76 1.56
C GLN A 79 3.87 -22.65 3.00
N ILE A 80 3.36 -21.69 3.77
CA ILE A 80 3.85 -21.41 5.14
C ILE A 80 2.89 -22.02 6.18
N PRO A 81 3.37 -22.92 7.06
CA PRO A 81 2.55 -23.51 8.12
C PRO A 81 1.89 -22.48 9.04
N GLU A 82 0.70 -22.80 9.57
CA GLU A 82 -0.09 -21.87 10.40
C GLU A 82 0.57 -21.53 11.74
N GLU A 83 1.55 -22.32 12.19
CA GLU A 83 2.33 -22.06 13.40
C GLU A 83 3.31 -20.89 13.23
N ILE A 84 3.64 -20.52 11.98
CA ILE A 84 4.57 -19.43 11.67
C ILE A 84 3.77 -18.16 11.41
N GLN A 85 4.02 -17.11 12.19
CA GLN A 85 3.43 -15.80 11.93
C GLN A 85 4.08 -15.15 10.70
N VAL A 86 3.24 -14.69 9.77
CA VAL A 86 3.66 -14.04 8.53
C VAL A 86 3.07 -12.64 8.45
N VAL A 87 3.91 -11.65 8.13
CA VAL A 87 3.46 -10.30 7.81
C VAL A 87 3.82 -10.01 6.36
N THR A 88 2.82 -9.91 5.49
CA THR A 88 3.02 -9.50 4.09
C THR A 88 3.17 -7.99 4.05
N ILE A 89 4.36 -7.52 3.65
CA ILE A 89 4.68 -6.09 3.55
C ILE A 89 4.55 -5.65 2.09
N GLY A 90 3.80 -4.58 1.85
CA GLY A 90 3.58 -4.03 0.52
C GLY A 90 3.68 -2.50 0.49
N ASP A 91 4.15 -1.97 -0.63
CA ASP A 91 4.19 -0.54 -0.88
C ASP A 91 2.79 0.02 -1.23
N CYS A 92 2.75 1.26 -1.73
CA CYS A 92 1.48 1.91 -2.10
C CYS A 92 0.73 1.23 -3.25
N GLU A 93 1.39 0.39 -4.06
CA GLU A 93 0.71 -0.37 -5.11
C GLU A 93 -0.17 -1.48 -4.51
N ALA A 94 0.21 -2.01 -3.34
CA ALA A 94 -0.56 -3.03 -2.63
C ALA A 94 -1.77 -2.48 -1.88
N ASP A 95 -1.98 -1.16 -1.82
CA ASP A 95 -3.16 -0.53 -1.21
C ASP A 95 -4.40 -0.75 -2.09
N ILE A 96 -4.88 -1.99 -2.07
CA ILE A 96 -5.97 -2.52 -2.89
C ILE A 96 -7.02 -3.06 -1.93
N PHE A 97 -8.28 -2.64 -2.12
CA PHE A 97 -9.38 -3.07 -1.27
C PHE A 97 -9.50 -4.60 -1.21
N ASP A 98 -9.40 -5.25 -2.37
CA ASP A 98 -9.52 -6.71 -2.48
C ASP A 98 -8.43 -7.46 -1.71
N LEU A 99 -7.22 -6.90 -1.60
CA LEU A 99 -6.15 -7.51 -0.80
C LEU A 99 -6.50 -7.48 0.69
N PHE A 100 -7.06 -6.37 1.17
CA PHE A 100 -7.52 -6.27 2.56
C PHE A 100 -8.70 -7.19 2.86
N ALA A 101 -9.61 -7.34 1.88
CA ALA A 101 -10.83 -8.14 1.97
C ALA A 101 -10.61 -9.64 1.76
N GLN A 102 -9.48 -10.05 1.19
CA GLN A 102 -9.14 -11.46 1.00
C GLN A 102 -9.07 -12.18 2.35
N SER A 103 -9.65 -13.39 2.41
CA SER A 103 -9.61 -14.23 3.60
C SER A 103 -8.16 -14.61 3.92
N ARG A 104 -7.81 -14.57 5.21
CA ARG A 104 -6.47 -14.86 5.71
C ARG A 104 -6.54 -15.89 6.83
N SER A 105 -5.56 -16.80 6.86
CA SER A 105 -5.33 -17.65 8.03
C SER A 105 -4.99 -16.79 9.26
N PRO A 106 -5.26 -17.23 10.50
CA PRO A 106 -5.03 -16.45 11.71
C PRO A 106 -3.58 -15.95 11.90
N ASN A 107 -2.61 -16.61 11.27
CA ASN A 107 -1.19 -16.28 11.29
C ASN A 107 -0.75 -15.31 10.18
N SER A 108 -1.65 -14.92 9.27
CA SER A 108 -1.34 -14.12 8.08
C SER A 108 -1.83 -12.68 8.24
N HIS A 109 -0.87 -11.76 8.39
CA HIS A 109 -1.09 -10.32 8.61
C HIS A 109 -0.61 -9.49 7.42
N LEU A 110 -1.10 -8.26 7.32
CA LEU A 110 -0.69 -7.31 6.28
C LEU A 110 -0.12 -6.04 6.89
N LEU A 111 0.97 -5.53 6.32
CA LEU A 111 1.49 -4.19 6.59
C LEU A 111 1.69 -3.47 5.25
N ILE A 112 0.69 -2.68 4.87
CA ILE A 112 0.63 -2.03 3.56
C ILE A 112 0.75 -0.52 3.72
N ARG A 113 1.60 0.10 2.91
CA ARG A 113 1.67 1.57 2.85
C ARG A 113 0.40 2.12 2.21
N GLY A 114 -0.44 2.79 3.00
CA GLY A 114 -1.67 3.42 2.50
C GLY A 114 -1.40 4.64 1.63
N THR A 115 -2.19 4.80 0.56
CA THR A 115 -2.16 5.96 -0.35
C THR A 115 -3.55 6.48 -0.71
N HIS A 116 -4.58 5.63 -0.67
CA HIS A 116 -5.93 6.00 -1.07
C HIS A 116 -6.69 6.64 0.07
N ASN A 117 -7.30 7.79 -0.21
CA ASN A 117 -8.20 8.43 0.73
C ASN A 117 -9.58 7.75 0.71
N ARG A 118 -9.72 6.67 1.49
CA ARG A 118 -10.92 5.82 1.52
C ARG A 118 -12.00 6.41 2.42
N LYS A 119 -13.26 6.08 2.14
CA LYS A 119 -14.35 6.33 3.09
C LYS A 119 -14.23 5.35 4.26
N VAL A 120 -14.36 5.85 5.48
CA VAL A 120 -14.21 5.07 6.70
C VAL A 120 -15.31 5.37 7.72
N ASN A 121 -15.57 4.38 8.57
CA ASN A 121 -16.25 4.56 9.84
C ASN A 121 -15.24 4.28 10.98
N TYR A 122 -15.38 4.96 12.11
CA TYR A 122 -14.61 4.62 13.32
C TYR A 122 -15.16 3.32 13.93
N LEU A 123 -14.26 2.47 14.42
CA LEU A 123 -14.65 1.24 15.11
C LEU A 123 -14.88 1.45 16.63
N GLU A 124 -14.42 2.58 17.19
CA GLU A 124 -14.59 2.95 18.60
C GLU A 124 -15.53 4.15 18.77
N ASP A 125 -16.36 4.04 19.82
CA ASP A 125 -17.44 4.88 20.33
C ASP A 125 -18.43 5.57 19.36
N LYS A 126 -19.61 4.95 19.32
CA LYS A 126 -20.93 5.50 19.01
C LYS A 126 -21.33 6.64 19.98
N GLN A 127 -20.47 7.62 20.21
CA GLN A 127 -20.77 8.84 20.96
C GLN A 127 -20.89 10.03 20.00
N LYS A 128 -21.91 9.97 19.13
CA LYS A 128 -22.63 11.13 18.56
C LYS A 128 -23.87 10.61 17.84
N SER A 129 -24.98 10.68 18.55
CA SER A 129 -26.32 10.73 17.99
C SER A 129 -26.38 11.83 16.92
N GLY A 130 -26.84 11.47 15.71
CA GLY A 130 -26.89 12.34 14.54
C GLY A 130 -25.77 12.01 13.56
N HIS A 131 -26.05 11.10 12.62
CA HIS A 131 -25.09 10.52 11.66
C HIS A 131 -24.03 11.51 11.17
N PRO A 132 -22.76 11.42 11.63
CA PRO A 132 -21.69 12.08 10.91
C PRO A 132 -21.51 11.33 9.58
N GLU A 133 -21.46 12.07 8.47
CA GLU A 133 -21.16 11.50 7.16
C GLU A 133 -19.88 10.65 7.20
N PRO A 134 -19.78 9.58 6.36
CA PRO A 134 -18.54 8.80 6.28
C PRO A 134 -17.37 9.72 5.96
N LYS A 135 -16.47 9.87 6.92
CA LYS A 135 -15.26 10.66 6.78
C LYS A 135 -14.26 9.93 5.89
N TYR A 136 -13.30 10.70 5.40
CA TYR A 136 -12.20 10.20 4.60
C TYR A 136 -11.00 9.85 5.49
N LEU A 137 -10.37 8.71 5.23
CA LEU A 137 -9.35 8.10 6.08
C LEU A 137 -8.24 9.09 6.48
N HIS A 138 -7.71 9.84 5.51
CA HIS A 138 -6.60 10.76 5.74
C HIS A 138 -6.96 11.90 6.70
N GLN A 139 -8.20 12.39 6.65
CA GLN A 139 -8.68 13.39 7.61
C GLN A 139 -8.91 12.73 8.97
N SER A 140 -9.60 11.58 8.97
CA SER A 140 -9.98 10.88 10.18
C SER A 140 -8.80 10.50 11.07
N ILE A 141 -7.72 9.98 10.51
CA ILE A 141 -6.54 9.60 11.30
C ILE A 141 -5.78 10.81 11.86
N ARG A 142 -5.82 11.98 11.19
CA ARG A 142 -5.17 13.21 11.69
C ARG A 142 -5.90 13.83 12.88
N GLU A 143 -7.22 13.64 12.94
CA GLU A 143 -8.03 14.07 14.09
C GLU A 143 -7.79 13.21 15.34
N VAL A 144 -7.17 12.03 15.20
CA VAL A 144 -6.82 11.16 16.34
C VAL A 144 -5.69 11.79 17.14
N LYS A 145 -5.80 11.69 18.47
CA LYS A 145 -4.75 12.16 19.38
C LYS A 145 -3.43 11.43 19.09
N ALA A 146 -2.34 12.19 19.02
CA ALA A 146 -1.00 11.62 18.92
C ALA A 146 -0.72 10.65 20.06
N CYS A 147 -0.17 9.49 19.73
CA CYS A 147 0.22 8.46 20.70
C CYS A 147 1.74 8.39 20.94
N GLY A 148 2.53 9.09 20.12
CA GLY A 148 3.98 9.18 20.32
C GLY A 148 4.68 10.00 19.25
N SER A 149 6.01 10.03 19.32
CA SER A 149 6.86 10.62 18.31
C SER A 149 8.05 9.72 17.98
N LEU A 150 8.54 9.79 16.74
CA LEU A 150 9.69 9.05 16.24
C LEU A 150 10.65 10.01 15.54
N ASP A 151 11.92 9.99 15.93
CA ASP A 151 12.97 10.71 15.23
C ASP A 151 13.57 9.83 14.12
N VAL A 152 13.56 10.33 12.90
CA VAL A 152 14.06 9.64 11.71
C VAL A 152 15.21 10.43 11.10
N GLN A 153 16.35 9.75 10.89
CA GLN A 153 17.45 10.34 10.13
C GLN A 153 17.12 10.35 8.64
N VAL A 154 16.91 11.54 8.10
CA VAL A 154 16.76 11.77 6.66
C VAL A 154 18.16 11.93 6.08
N LYS A 155 18.53 11.03 5.18
CA LYS A 155 19.82 11.09 4.49
C LYS A 155 19.83 12.25 3.51
N ARG A 156 21.01 12.85 3.32
CA ARG A 156 21.25 13.85 2.27
C ARG A 156 20.87 13.29 0.90
N ASN A 157 20.27 14.13 0.07
CA ASN A 157 20.12 13.92 -1.38
C ASN A 157 20.49 15.24 -2.11
N PRO A 158 20.51 15.29 -3.45
CA PRO A 158 20.87 16.52 -4.18
C PRO A 158 20.00 17.75 -3.87
N ASN A 159 18.78 17.54 -3.36
CA ASN A 159 17.81 18.61 -3.09
C ASN A 159 17.79 19.05 -1.62
N HIS A 160 18.29 18.23 -0.67
CA HIS A 160 18.21 18.50 0.77
C HIS A 160 19.41 17.92 1.55
N GLU A 161 19.88 18.67 2.57
CA GLU A 161 20.90 18.22 3.51
C GLU A 161 20.39 17.14 4.46
N ALA A 162 21.32 16.37 5.04
CA ALA A 162 20.97 15.40 6.07
C ALA A 162 20.39 16.11 7.30
N ARG A 163 19.30 15.57 7.84
CA ARG A 163 18.61 16.14 9.01
C ARG A 163 17.91 15.09 9.84
N LEU A 164 17.54 15.46 11.05
CA LEU A 164 16.64 14.68 11.89
C LEU A 164 15.21 15.18 11.65
N ALA A 165 14.31 14.31 11.20
CA ALA A 165 12.89 14.58 11.06
C ALA A 165 12.15 14.02 12.28
N LYS A 166 11.35 14.84 12.95
CA LYS A 166 10.52 14.40 14.08
C LYS A 166 9.12 14.10 13.56
N LEU A 167 8.75 12.83 13.58
CA LEU A 167 7.44 12.34 13.16
C LEU A 167 6.51 12.24 14.36
N THR A 168 5.28 12.74 14.22
CA THR A 168 4.18 12.44 15.14
C THR A 168 3.50 11.15 14.70
N VAL A 169 3.26 10.25 15.64
CA VAL A 169 2.60 8.96 15.40
C VAL A 169 1.18 8.99 15.94
N ARG A 170 0.23 8.54 15.11
CA ARG A 170 -1.18 8.35 15.45
C ARG A 170 -1.61 6.93 15.07
N PHE A 171 -2.51 6.35 15.86
CA PHE A 171 -2.98 4.98 15.67
C PHE A 171 -4.47 4.90 15.95
N ALA A 172 -5.25 4.28 15.05
CA ALA A 172 -6.67 4.03 15.27
C ALA A 172 -7.24 2.90 14.41
N SER A 173 -8.37 2.36 14.88
CA SER A 173 -9.16 1.32 14.24
C SER A 173 -10.25 1.92 13.32
N PHE A 174 -10.26 1.55 12.05
CA PHE A 174 -11.26 2.00 11.07
C PHE A 174 -11.92 0.84 10.34
N GLU A 175 -13.14 1.05 9.89
CA GLU A 175 -13.82 0.19 8.92
C GLU A 175 -13.82 0.87 7.54
N ILE A 176 -12.96 0.40 6.64
CA ILE A 176 -12.89 0.90 5.26
C ILE A 176 -14.10 0.40 4.46
N GLN A 177 -14.78 1.33 3.79
CA GLN A 177 -15.97 1.01 3.00
C GLN A 177 -15.60 0.45 1.63
N VAL A 178 -16.47 -0.40 1.09
CA VAL A 178 -16.32 -0.99 -0.25
C VAL A 178 -16.31 0.13 -1.30
N PRO A 179 -15.33 0.18 -2.22
CA PRO A 179 -15.29 1.21 -3.25
C PRO A 179 -16.48 1.12 -4.20
N LYS A 180 -17.11 2.26 -4.51
CA LYS A 180 -18.36 2.36 -5.29
C LYS A 180 -18.37 1.67 -6.67
N HIS A 181 -17.19 1.46 -7.25
CA HIS A 181 -17.04 0.91 -8.60
C HIS A 181 -16.93 -0.62 -8.62
N HIS A 182 -16.87 -1.29 -7.46
CA HIS A 182 -16.93 -2.74 -7.40
C HIS A 182 -18.30 -3.21 -7.87
N SER A 183 -18.32 -4.33 -8.61
CA SER A 183 -19.56 -4.91 -9.11
C SER A 183 -20.51 -5.27 -7.97
N LYS A 184 -21.80 -4.96 -8.14
CA LYS A 184 -22.86 -5.40 -7.23
C LYS A 184 -23.14 -6.90 -7.32
N ALA A 185 -22.69 -7.57 -8.39
CA ALA A 185 -22.87 -9.01 -8.57
C ALA A 185 -21.99 -9.83 -7.61
N ASN A 186 -20.84 -9.28 -7.19
CA ASN A 186 -19.93 -9.88 -6.21
C ASN A 186 -19.85 -8.98 -4.98
N PRO A 187 -20.86 -9.04 -4.09
CA PRO A 187 -20.93 -8.18 -2.91
C PRO A 187 -19.75 -8.47 -1.98
N ARG A 188 -19.05 -7.40 -1.59
CA ARG A 188 -17.97 -7.44 -0.62
C ARG A 188 -18.43 -6.75 0.66
N GLN A 189 -17.81 -7.08 1.78
CA GLN A 189 -18.08 -6.44 3.05
C GLN A 189 -17.02 -5.38 3.34
N PRO A 190 -17.36 -4.30 4.07
CA PRO A 190 -16.37 -3.40 4.63
C PRO A 190 -15.31 -4.15 5.45
N VAL A 191 -14.08 -3.63 5.48
CA VAL A 191 -12.94 -4.30 6.12
C VAL A 191 -12.45 -3.47 7.29
N LYS A 192 -12.23 -4.13 8.43
CA LYS A 192 -11.63 -3.51 9.61
C LYS A 192 -10.11 -3.47 9.45
N LEU A 193 -9.51 -2.29 9.65
CA LEU A 193 -8.07 -2.07 9.57
C LEU A 193 -7.59 -1.28 10.78
N GLN A 194 -6.36 -1.59 11.20
CA GLN A 194 -5.56 -0.70 12.03
C GLN A 194 -4.79 0.24 11.12
N VAL A 195 -4.81 1.54 11.44
CA VAL A 195 -4.14 2.56 10.64
C VAL A 195 -3.13 3.29 11.51
N ILE A 196 -1.89 3.30 11.05
CA ILE A 196 -0.79 4.06 11.63
C ILE A 196 -0.50 5.23 10.69
N LEU A 197 -0.55 6.46 11.22
CA LEU A 197 -0.03 7.63 10.53
C LEU A 197 1.25 8.08 11.26
N ALA A 198 2.36 8.09 10.53
CA ALA A 198 3.58 8.78 10.92
C ALA A 198 3.74 10.00 10.00
N GLU A 199 3.63 11.20 10.57
CA GLU A 199 3.62 12.45 9.80
C GLU A 199 4.57 13.47 10.44
N GLU A 200 5.39 14.11 9.62
CA GLU A 200 6.15 15.29 10.05
C GLU A 200 5.22 16.51 10.00
N GLU A 201 4.86 17.06 11.17
CA GLU A 201 3.86 18.14 11.25
C GLU A 201 4.41 19.49 10.75
N ASN A 202 5.71 19.70 10.90
CA ASN A 202 6.38 20.95 10.53
C ASN A 202 7.60 20.63 9.63
N PRO A 203 7.38 20.13 8.40
CA PRO A 203 8.47 19.84 7.50
C PRO A 203 9.15 21.14 7.04
N PRO A 204 10.45 21.11 6.69
CA PRO A 204 11.11 22.27 6.11
C PRO A 204 10.38 22.75 4.84
N ILE A 205 10.23 24.07 4.67
CA ILE A 205 9.46 24.69 3.57
C ILE A 205 9.87 24.17 2.18
N ALA A 206 11.16 23.87 1.98
CA ALA A 206 11.67 23.33 0.72
C ALA A 206 11.11 21.94 0.35
N GLU A 207 10.66 21.15 1.33
CA GLU A 207 10.14 19.79 1.13
C GLU A 207 8.62 19.75 0.93
N LEU A 208 7.89 20.80 1.36
CA LEU A 208 6.44 20.93 1.16
C LEU A 208 6.09 21.07 -0.33
N ILE A 209 6.96 21.68 -1.13
CA ILE A 209 6.74 21.91 -2.57
C ILE A 209 6.83 20.60 -3.38
N LEU A 210 7.62 19.63 -2.93
CA LEU A 210 7.80 18.35 -3.62
C LEU A 210 6.66 17.35 -3.35
N SER A 211 5.99 17.43 -2.19
CA SER A 211 4.90 16.52 -1.83
C SER A 211 3.59 16.81 -2.57
N VAL A 212 3.32 18.09 -2.88
CA VAL A 212 2.10 18.53 -3.60
C VAL A 212 2.11 18.10 -5.08
N GLY A 213 3.29 17.88 -5.67
CA GLY A 213 3.43 17.46 -7.07
C GLY A 213 3.20 15.96 -7.34
N SER A 214 3.00 15.14 -6.30
CA SER A 214 2.93 13.66 -6.40
C SER A 214 1.64 13.05 -5.81
N SER A 215 0.63 13.87 -5.51
CA SER A 215 -0.65 13.43 -4.89
C SER A 215 -1.75 13.16 -5.91
#